data_AF-A0A375CSC5-F1
#
_entry.id   AF-A0A375CSC5-F1
#
_cell.length_a   1.000
_cell.length_b   1.000
_cell.length_c   1.000
_cell.angle_alpha   90.00
_cell.angle_beta   90.00
_cell.angle_gamma   90.00
#
_symmetry.space_group_name_H-M   'P 1'
#
loop_
_entity.id
_entity.type
_entity.pdbx_description
1 polymer ?
#
loop_
_entity_poly.entity_id
_entity_poly.type
_entity_poly.pdbx_seq_one_letter_code
_entity_poly.pdbx_strand_id
1 'polypeptide(L)'
;MMSADAVVLVDFESVQDIDFSQLCGSRLVVFAGEIQKKVPIEVAMGLQALGERARWVRSSGIGPNALDFHIAFEIGRMVEKGEKGPVFVLSHDRGFDSLLTWLGTKLGIPARRVTALAEAFRASPADTGAAEGQASGPAQPSPTPAQPARATPAPAAFPKPSANAKPAAHTPPKAAKAASVKTPAKKAAQPQSGNDKKGSAKPNAELTRQILARSQKVARPRRRVTLAKHIHAMFKVHAIAEREVESIIAKLIANRSISDVEGAITYHF
;
A
#
# COMPACT_ATOMS: atom_id res chain seq x y z
N MET A 1 9.67 -42.40 14.01
CA MET A 1 8.83 -41.36 13.37
C MET A 1 9.64 -40.09 13.40
N MET A 2 10.04 -39.56 12.24
CA MET A 2 10.60 -38.20 12.18
C MET A 2 9.48 -37.27 12.63
N SER A 3 9.66 -36.59 13.76
CA SER A 3 8.77 -35.50 14.17
C SER A 3 8.67 -34.53 12.99
N ALA A 4 7.46 -34.22 12.55
CA ALA A 4 7.30 -33.30 11.44
C ALA A 4 7.84 -31.92 11.85
N ASP A 5 8.91 -31.47 11.19
CA ASP A 5 9.59 -30.23 11.55
C ASP A 5 8.62 -29.05 11.44
N ALA A 6 8.53 -28.26 12.51
CA ALA A 6 7.72 -27.05 12.49
C ALA A 6 8.33 -26.01 11.54
N VAL A 7 7.47 -25.23 10.91
CA VAL A 7 7.86 -24.19 9.97
C VAL A 7 7.27 -22.85 10.38
N VAL A 8 8.13 -21.84 10.43
CA VAL A 8 7.76 -20.47 10.75
C VAL A 8 7.93 -19.63 9.49
N LEU A 9 6.84 -19.02 9.03
CA LEU A 9 6.81 -18.08 7.91
C LEU A 9 6.67 -16.67 8.49
N VAL A 10 7.65 -15.81 8.23
CA VAL A 10 7.70 -14.46 8.77
C VAL A 10 7.29 -13.46 7.71
N ASP A 11 6.26 -12.71 8.01
CA ASP A 11 5.91 -11.49 7.29
C ASP A 11 6.80 -10.36 7.82
N PHE A 12 7.86 -10.05 7.06
CA PHE A 12 8.84 -9.05 7.48
C PHE A 12 8.36 -7.60 7.28
N GLU A 13 7.26 -7.38 6.55
CA GLU A 13 6.60 -6.07 6.51
C GLU A 13 5.87 -5.80 7.84
N SER A 14 5.31 -6.84 8.44
CA SER A 14 4.56 -6.75 9.70
C SER A 14 5.41 -6.90 10.96
N VAL A 15 6.43 -7.77 10.95
CA VAL A 15 7.27 -8.08 12.10
C VAL A 15 8.75 -8.13 11.70
N GLN A 16 9.53 -7.19 12.24
CA GLN A 16 10.98 -7.13 11.98
C GLN A 16 11.82 -7.61 13.16
N ASP A 17 11.24 -7.67 14.35
CA ASP A 17 11.89 -8.18 15.55
C ASP A 17 11.67 -9.69 15.66
N ILE A 18 12.75 -10.46 15.45
CA ILE A 18 12.72 -11.92 15.40
C ILE A 18 13.68 -12.44 16.46
N ASP A 19 13.13 -13.02 17.53
CA ASP A 19 13.91 -13.70 18.55
C ASP A 19 14.26 -15.13 18.14
N PHE A 20 15.39 -15.29 17.45
CA PHE A 20 15.85 -16.59 16.94
C PHE A 20 16.09 -17.65 18.03
N SER A 21 16.27 -17.25 19.30
CA SER A 21 16.44 -18.18 20.41
C SER A 21 15.21 -19.06 20.64
N GLN A 22 14.03 -18.59 20.22
CA GLN A 22 12.74 -19.25 20.38
C GLN A 22 12.41 -20.24 19.25
N LEU A 23 13.25 -20.42 18.22
CA LEU A 23 12.90 -21.24 17.06
C LEU A 23 12.85 -22.75 17.34
N CYS A 24 13.39 -23.24 18.46
CA CYS A 24 13.26 -24.62 18.91
C CYS A 24 13.55 -25.69 17.84
N GLY A 25 14.55 -25.47 16.97
CA GLY A 25 14.90 -26.43 15.91
C GLY A 25 14.22 -26.19 14.55
N SER A 26 13.17 -25.37 14.51
CA SER A 26 12.25 -25.18 13.39
C SER A 26 12.88 -24.54 12.15
N ARG A 27 12.26 -24.77 11.00
CA ARG A 27 12.61 -24.11 9.73
C ARG A 27 11.99 -22.72 9.68
N LEU A 28 12.75 -21.74 9.19
CA LEU A 28 12.36 -20.34 9.08
C LEU A 28 12.34 -19.88 7.62
N VAL A 29 11.29 -19.19 7.21
CA VAL A 29 11.18 -18.56 5.89
C VAL A 29 10.78 -17.11 6.10
N VAL A 30 11.67 -16.18 5.77
CA VAL A 30 11.40 -14.75 5.96
C VAL A 30 11.05 -14.11 4.63
N PHE A 31 9.87 -13.51 4.58
CA PHE A 31 9.32 -12.89 3.39
C PHE A 31 9.51 -11.38 3.46
N ALA A 32 10.27 -10.82 2.53
CA ALA A 32 10.52 -9.39 2.42
C ALA A 32 9.78 -8.79 1.22
N GLY A 33 9.10 -7.67 1.45
CA GLY A 33 8.44 -6.89 0.41
C GLY A 33 9.39 -6.35 -0.66
N GLU A 34 8.87 -6.09 -1.86
CA GLU A 34 9.68 -5.57 -2.97
C GLU A 34 10.31 -4.21 -2.65
N ILE A 35 9.61 -3.38 -1.86
CA ILE A 35 10.07 -2.05 -1.44
C ILE A 35 11.09 -2.13 -0.31
N GLN A 36 11.18 -3.26 0.42
CA GLN A 36 12.06 -3.43 1.57
C GLN A 36 13.53 -3.55 1.12
N LYS A 37 14.30 -2.48 1.32
CA LYS A 37 15.72 -2.40 0.93
C LYS A 37 16.71 -2.58 2.07
N LYS A 38 16.22 -2.60 3.31
CA LYS A 38 17.05 -2.66 4.51
C LYS A 38 16.60 -3.82 5.38
N VAL A 39 17.57 -4.50 5.98
CA VAL A 39 17.36 -5.54 6.97
C VAL A 39 18.29 -5.19 8.14
N PRO A 40 17.81 -5.19 9.39
CA PRO A 40 18.68 -5.03 10.56
C PRO A 40 19.78 -6.08 10.55
N ILE A 41 20.99 -5.71 10.98
CA ILE A 41 22.15 -6.59 10.92
C ILE A 41 21.96 -7.81 11.83
N GLU A 42 21.26 -7.64 12.94
CA GLU A 42 20.90 -8.67 13.91
C GLU A 42 20.02 -9.75 13.28
N VAL A 43 19.06 -9.35 12.46
CA VAL A 43 18.19 -10.28 11.71
C VAL A 43 19.00 -11.06 10.68
N ALA A 44 19.89 -10.37 9.95
CA ALA A 44 20.75 -11.01 8.96
C ALA A 44 21.71 -12.03 9.61
N MET A 45 22.35 -11.65 10.72
CA MET A 45 23.23 -12.53 11.50
C MET A 45 22.48 -13.73 12.07
N GLY A 46 21.29 -13.51 12.62
CA GLY A 46 20.43 -14.57 13.14
C GLY A 46 20.02 -15.57 12.07
N LEU A 47 19.58 -15.12 10.89
CA LEU A 47 19.29 -16.01 9.77
C LEU A 47 20.52 -16.78 9.29
N GLN A 48 21.67 -16.12 9.20
CA GLN A 48 22.91 -16.78 8.77
C GLN A 48 23.33 -17.89 9.74
N ALA A 49 23.15 -17.69 11.05
CA ALA A 49 23.46 -18.69 12.07
C ALA A 49 22.56 -19.94 11.99
N LEU A 50 21.35 -19.83 11.42
CA LEU A 50 20.44 -20.96 11.21
C LEU A 50 20.84 -21.86 10.04
N GLY A 51 21.73 -21.40 9.15
CA GLY A 51 22.17 -22.14 7.98
C GLY A 51 21.00 -22.52 7.06
N GLU A 52 20.99 -23.76 6.59
CA GLU A 52 19.99 -24.28 5.63
C GLU A 52 18.55 -24.29 6.16
N ARG A 53 18.37 -24.13 7.48
CA ARG A 53 17.04 -24.05 8.10
C ARG A 53 16.39 -22.69 7.93
N ALA A 54 17.12 -21.67 7.48
CA ALA A 54 16.56 -20.35 7.23
C ALA A 54 16.80 -19.90 5.79
N ARG A 55 15.79 -19.26 5.19
CA ARG A 55 15.97 -18.59 3.90
C ARG A 55 15.15 -17.31 3.79
N TRP A 56 15.63 -16.42 2.94
CA TRP A 56 14.88 -15.25 2.48
C TRP A 56 14.06 -15.59 1.25
N VAL A 57 12.86 -15.01 1.18
CA VAL A 57 12.03 -14.96 -0.01
C VAL A 57 11.66 -13.50 -0.22
N ARG A 58 12.00 -12.94 -1.38
CA ARG A 58 11.58 -11.58 -1.75
C ARG A 58 10.32 -11.65 -2.60
N SER A 59 9.28 -10.90 -2.23
CA SER A 59 8.09 -10.79 -3.08
C SER A 59 8.43 -10.11 -4.38
N SER A 60 7.91 -10.62 -5.49
CA SER A 60 8.00 -9.94 -6.79
C SER A 60 6.77 -9.05 -6.99
N GLY A 61 6.98 -7.74 -7.16
CA GLY A 61 5.92 -6.77 -7.43
C GLY A 61 5.48 -5.93 -6.22
N ILE A 62 4.76 -4.86 -6.52
CA ILE A 62 4.27 -3.88 -5.55
C ILE A 62 2.75 -3.83 -5.66
N GLY A 63 2.06 -4.07 -4.56
CA GLY A 63 0.60 -4.03 -4.51
C GLY A 63 0.08 -4.37 -3.13
N PRO A 64 -1.22 -4.09 -2.86
CA PRO A 64 -1.85 -4.53 -1.63
C PRO A 64 -1.76 -6.06 -1.54
N ASN A 65 -1.40 -6.57 -0.36
CA ASN A 65 -1.33 -7.99 -0.03
C ASN A 65 -0.37 -8.81 -0.92
N ALA A 66 0.57 -8.14 -1.60
CA ALA A 66 1.49 -8.82 -2.51
C ALA A 66 2.37 -9.84 -1.75
N LEU A 67 2.82 -9.48 -0.55
CA LEU A 67 3.61 -10.36 0.31
C LEU A 67 2.78 -11.56 0.81
N ASP A 68 1.55 -11.30 1.24
CA ASP A 68 0.63 -12.31 1.78
C ASP A 68 0.35 -13.42 0.78
N PHE A 69 0.19 -13.08 -0.50
CA PHE A 69 0.01 -14.08 -1.56
C PHE A 69 1.25 -14.97 -1.74
N HIS A 70 2.46 -14.42 -1.57
CA HIS A 70 3.69 -15.24 -1.62
C HIS A 70 3.77 -16.19 -0.42
N ILE A 71 3.38 -15.72 0.77
CA ILE A 71 3.31 -16.55 1.98
C ILE A 71 2.29 -17.67 1.79
N ALA A 72 1.07 -17.35 1.36
CA ALA A 72 0.01 -18.32 1.10
C ALA A 72 0.41 -19.37 0.06
N PHE A 73 1.06 -18.93 -1.03
CA PHE A 73 1.57 -19.81 -2.06
C PHE A 73 2.66 -20.76 -1.53
N GLU A 74 3.60 -20.26 -0.72
CA GLU A 74 4.65 -21.10 -0.15
C GLU A 74 4.09 -22.14 0.81
N ILE A 75 3.08 -21.79 1.63
CA ILE A 75 2.36 -22.76 2.45
C ILE A 75 1.74 -23.84 1.56
N GLY A 76 1.03 -23.45 0.49
CA GLY A 76 0.46 -24.39 -0.47
C GLY A 76 1.49 -25.35 -1.05
N ARG A 77 2.66 -24.83 -1.47
CA ARG A 77 3.77 -25.66 -1.99
C ARG A 77 4.35 -26.62 -0.96
N MET A 78 4.48 -26.20 0.30
CA MET A 78 4.97 -27.07 1.37
C MET A 78 3.99 -28.23 1.60
N VAL A 79 2.71 -27.92 1.67
CA VAL A 79 1.63 -28.90 1.83
C VAL A 79 1.61 -29.88 0.66
N GLU A 80 1.74 -29.39 -0.58
CA GLU A 80 1.79 -30.22 -1.79
C GLU A 80 2.99 -31.19 -1.78
N LYS A 81 4.14 -30.76 -1.25
CA LYS A 81 5.33 -31.61 -1.05
C LYS A 81 5.16 -32.66 0.05
N GLY A 82 4.01 -32.68 0.73
CA GLY A 82 3.71 -33.64 1.80
C GLY A 82 4.19 -33.19 3.18
N GLU A 83 4.58 -31.93 3.35
CA GLU A 83 4.90 -31.39 4.67
C GLU A 83 3.60 -31.26 5.51
N LYS A 84 3.57 -31.94 6.65
CA LYS A 84 2.40 -31.96 7.56
C LYS A 84 2.74 -31.45 8.97
N GLY A 85 3.91 -30.83 9.13
CA GLY A 85 4.36 -30.27 10.40
C GLY A 85 3.57 -29.01 10.81
N PRO A 86 3.71 -28.56 12.06
CA PRO A 86 3.11 -27.31 12.51
C PRO A 86 3.56 -26.11 11.68
N VAL A 87 2.60 -25.30 11.25
CA VAL A 87 2.83 -24.08 10.47
C VAL A 87 2.49 -22.85 11.31
N PHE A 88 3.45 -21.95 11.46
CA PHE A 88 3.26 -20.69 12.16
C PHE A 88 3.50 -19.53 11.21
N VAL A 89 2.55 -18.60 11.15
CA VAL A 89 2.75 -17.33 10.44
C VAL A 89 2.99 -16.24 11.48
N LEU A 90 4.19 -15.65 11.48
CA LEU A 90 4.54 -14.52 12.34
C LEU A 90 4.12 -13.22 11.63
N SER A 91 2.96 -12.68 12.01
CA SER A 91 2.38 -11.45 11.44
C SER A 91 1.30 -10.86 12.37
N HIS A 92 1.14 -9.53 12.30
CA HIS A 92 0.00 -8.82 12.88
C HIS A 92 -1.23 -8.82 11.97
N ASP A 93 -1.11 -9.20 10.70
CA ASP A 93 -2.24 -9.21 9.77
C ASP A 93 -3.14 -10.42 10.00
N ARG A 94 -4.43 -10.16 10.25
CA ARG A 94 -5.46 -11.18 10.42
C ARG A 94 -5.91 -11.80 9.10
N GLY A 95 -5.46 -11.28 7.95
CA GLY A 95 -5.76 -11.83 6.62
C GLY A 95 -5.42 -13.32 6.47
N PHE A 96 -4.43 -13.81 7.20
CA PHE A 96 -4.02 -15.23 7.16
C PHE A 96 -4.95 -16.18 7.93
N ASP A 97 -5.73 -15.69 8.91
CA ASP A 97 -6.43 -16.53 9.88
C ASP A 97 -7.41 -17.51 9.19
N SER A 98 -8.07 -17.07 8.12
CA SER A 98 -8.98 -17.89 7.31
C SER A 98 -8.25 -19.07 6.64
N LEU A 99 -7.06 -18.83 6.07
CA LEU A 99 -6.25 -19.87 5.42
C LEU A 99 -5.74 -20.89 6.44
N LEU A 100 -5.22 -20.41 7.57
CA LEU A 100 -4.64 -21.27 8.61
C LEU A 100 -5.70 -22.15 9.27
N THR A 101 -6.89 -21.60 9.53
CA THR A 101 -8.04 -22.38 10.01
C THR A 101 -8.48 -23.44 8.99
N TRP A 102 -8.49 -23.10 7.71
CA TRP A 102 -8.83 -24.04 6.65
C TRP A 102 -7.81 -25.19 6.56
N LEU A 103 -6.51 -24.92 6.68
CA LEU A 103 -5.45 -25.94 6.69
C LEU A 103 -5.64 -26.94 7.84
N GLY A 104 -5.93 -26.44 9.05
CA GLY A 104 -6.20 -27.29 10.21
C GLY A 104 -7.45 -28.15 10.03
N THR A 105 -8.55 -27.53 9.60
CA THR A 105 -9.86 -28.22 9.51
C THR A 105 -9.98 -29.16 8.32
N LYS A 106 -9.36 -28.86 7.18
CA LYS A 106 -9.50 -29.65 5.95
C LYS A 106 -8.35 -30.61 5.71
N LEU A 107 -7.13 -30.25 6.10
CA LEU A 107 -5.94 -31.05 5.84
C LEU A 107 -5.34 -31.67 7.11
N GLY A 108 -5.87 -31.32 8.29
CA GLY A 108 -5.33 -31.78 9.57
C GLY A 108 -3.95 -31.21 9.89
N ILE A 109 -3.56 -30.11 9.25
CA ILE A 109 -2.25 -29.49 9.43
C ILE A 109 -2.36 -28.42 10.52
N PRO A 110 -1.69 -28.57 11.68
CA PRO A 110 -1.79 -27.60 12.75
C PRO A 110 -1.17 -26.28 12.30
N ALA A 111 -2.01 -25.26 12.10
CA ALA A 111 -1.58 -23.97 11.59
C ALA A 111 -2.19 -22.83 12.40
N ARG A 112 -1.37 -21.83 12.78
CA ARG A 112 -1.86 -20.63 13.47
C ARG A 112 -0.99 -19.41 13.21
N ARG A 113 -1.60 -18.24 13.30
CA ARG A 113 -0.87 -16.97 13.29
C ARG A 113 -0.40 -16.65 14.71
N VAL A 114 0.79 -16.07 14.81
CA VAL A 114 1.38 -15.60 16.06
C VAL A 114 1.91 -14.18 15.88
N THR A 115 1.94 -13.40 16.95
CA THR A 115 2.51 -12.05 16.93
C THR A 115 3.93 -12.01 17.44
N ALA A 116 4.33 -13.02 18.22
CA ALA A 116 5.69 -13.21 18.70
C ALA A 116 6.08 -14.68 18.61
N LEU A 117 7.37 -14.95 18.39
CA LEU A 117 7.85 -16.32 18.18
C LEU A 117 7.67 -17.20 19.42
N ALA A 118 7.73 -16.62 20.62
CA ALA A 118 7.44 -17.32 21.87
C ALA A 118 6.01 -17.92 21.91
N GLU A 119 5.03 -17.37 21.20
CA GLU A 119 3.67 -17.92 21.12
C GLU A 119 3.59 -19.15 20.23
N ALA A 120 4.51 -19.33 19.28
CA ALA A 120 4.53 -20.48 18.37
C ALA A 120 4.86 -21.79 19.12
N PHE A 121 5.75 -21.72 20.10
CA PHE A 121 6.29 -22.91 20.78
C PHE A 121 5.83 -23.07 22.22
N ARG A 122 4.98 -22.17 22.74
CA ARG A 122 4.27 -22.44 23.99
C ARG A 122 3.41 -23.70 23.83
N ALA A 123 3.53 -24.61 24.80
CA ALA A 123 2.60 -25.72 24.96
C ALA A 123 1.18 -25.13 25.08
N SER A 124 0.34 -25.40 24.08
CA SER A 124 -1.05 -24.92 24.10
C SER A 124 -1.82 -25.73 25.14
N PRO A 125 -2.57 -25.12 26.07
CA PRO A 125 -3.41 -25.85 27.03
C PRO A 125 -4.70 -26.41 26.41
N ALA A 126 -4.75 -26.56 25.08
CA ALA A 126 -5.97 -26.89 24.34
C ALA A 126 -6.12 -28.39 24.01
N ASP A 127 -5.28 -29.27 24.54
CA ASP A 127 -5.36 -30.74 24.33
C ASP A 127 -5.66 -31.53 25.62
N THR A 128 -6.50 -30.97 26.49
CA THR A 128 -7.14 -31.74 27.56
C THR A 128 -8.64 -31.53 27.47
N GLY A 129 -9.30 -32.33 26.64
CA GLY A 129 -10.76 -32.46 26.64
C GLY A 129 -11.22 -33.35 27.78
N ALA A 130 -11.96 -32.79 28.74
CA ALA A 130 -12.97 -33.51 29.53
C ALA A 130 -13.97 -32.51 30.13
N ALA A 131 -15.23 -32.95 30.16
CA ALA A 131 -16.46 -32.18 30.29
C ALA A 131 -16.84 -31.74 31.72
N GLU A 132 -17.61 -30.65 31.74
CA GLU A 132 -18.81 -30.34 32.56
C GLU A 132 -18.78 -30.43 34.11
N GLY A 133 -19.05 -29.26 34.71
CA GLY A 133 -20.21 -29.11 35.61
C GLY A 133 -19.91 -28.90 37.09
N GLN A 134 -20.04 -27.65 37.57
CA GLN A 134 -21.16 -27.30 38.46
C GLN A 134 -21.23 -25.80 38.75
N ALA A 135 -22.46 -25.30 38.64
CA ALA A 135 -22.89 -23.96 38.93
C ALA A 135 -23.11 -23.74 40.42
N SER A 136 -23.00 -22.48 40.85
CA SER A 136 -23.79 -21.88 41.94
C SER A 136 -23.86 -20.37 41.68
N GLY A 137 -24.98 -19.89 41.14
CA GLY A 137 -25.41 -18.49 41.32
C GLY A 137 -26.30 -18.39 42.58
N PRO A 138 -27.15 -17.36 42.74
CA PRO A 138 -27.19 -16.03 42.11
C PRO A 138 -27.47 -14.88 43.14
N ALA A 139 -27.30 -13.60 42.76
CA ALA A 139 -28.14 -12.48 43.23
C ALA A 139 -27.87 -11.16 42.48
N GLN A 140 -28.93 -10.60 41.90
CA GLN A 140 -29.11 -9.30 41.23
C GLN A 140 -29.90 -8.35 42.19
N PRO A 141 -30.32 -7.10 41.84
CA PRO A 141 -29.59 -5.92 41.36
C PRO A 141 -30.12 -4.56 41.95
N SER A 142 -29.58 -3.43 41.44
CA SER A 142 -30.22 -2.09 41.23
C SER A 142 -30.28 -1.07 42.41
N PRO A 143 -30.52 0.26 42.19
CA PRO A 143 -30.91 0.96 40.95
C PRO A 143 -30.24 2.33 40.65
N THR A 144 -30.47 2.78 39.40
CA THR A 144 -30.28 4.11 38.81
C THR A 144 -31.42 5.07 39.18
N PRO A 145 -31.22 6.41 39.21
CA PRO A 145 -32.33 7.37 39.08
C PRO A 145 -32.45 7.96 37.66
N ALA A 146 -33.70 8.18 37.27
CA ALA A 146 -34.20 8.42 35.92
C ALA A 146 -34.10 9.87 35.39
N GLN A 147 -34.18 9.98 34.05
CA GLN A 147 -34.55 11.16 33.27
C GLN A 147 -36.04 11.55 33.45
N PRO A 148 -36.44 12.73 32.95
CA PRO A 148 -37.71 12.89 32.26
C PRO A 148 -37.57 13.27 30.77
N ALA A 149 -38.47 12.70 29.95
CA ALA A 149 -38.73 12.97 28.53
C ALA A 149 -39.31 14.40 28.31
N ARG A 150 -39.55 14.98 27.11
CA ARG A 150 -39.92 14.46 25.78
C ARG A 150 -39.92 15.64 24.76
N ALA A 151 -39.88 15.30 23.47
CA ALA A 151 -40.59 15.92 22.32
C ALA A 151 -39.73 16.56 21.20
N THR A 152 -39.87 15.95 20.01
CA THR A 152 -39.64 16.50 18.66
C THR A 152 -40.71 17.55 18.30
N PRO A 153 -40.45 18.47 17.34
CA PRO A 153 -40.75 18.20 15.92
C PRO A 153 -39.71 18.74 14.91
N ALA A 154 -39.79 18.22 13.68
CA ALA A 154 -39.07 18.66 12.48
C ALA A 154 -39.74 19.91 11.83
N PRO A 155 -39.44 20.29 10.56
CA PRO A 155 -38.29 21.06 10.10
C PRO A 155 -38.72 22.41 9.48
N ALA A 156 -37.85 23.43 9.43
CA ALA A 156 -38.14 24.67 8.71
C ALA A 156 -36.92 25.24 7.99
N ALA A 157 -37.22 25.81 6.82
CA ALA A 157 -36.35 26.19 5.73
C ALA A 157 -35.50 27.46 5.98
N PHE A 158 -34.56 27.67 5.04
CA PHE A 158 -33.77 28.87 4.72
C PHE A 158 -34.39 30.23 5.10
N PRO A 159 -33.55 31.24 5.37
CA PRO A 159 -33.26 32.21 4.30
C PRO A 159 -31.80 32.70 4.21
N LYS A 160 -31.33 32.93 2.98
CA LYS A 160 -30.39 34.03 2.60
C LYS A 160 -31.26 35.28 2.28
N PRO A 161 -30.77 36.46 1.82
CA PRO A 161 -29.42 37.05 1.71
C PRO A 161 -29.33 38.53 2.17
N SER A 162 -28.12 39.11 2.20
CA SER A 162 -27.89 40.57 2.07
C SER A 162 -26.42 40.77 1.66
N ALA A 163 -25.99 41.25 0.50
CA ALA A 163 -26.40 42.32 -0.43
C ALA A 163 -26.01 43.74 0.03
N ASN A 164 -24.89 44.23 -0.51
CA ASN A 164 -24.60 45.64 -0.84
C ASN A 164 -23.21 45.70 -1.51
N ALA A 165 -22.84 46.57 -2.45
CA ALA A 165 -23.47 47.23 -3.60
C ALA A 165 -22.28 47.75 -4.46
N LYS A 166 -22.45 47.80 -5.78
CA LYS A 166 -21.55 48.34 -6.85
C LYS A 166 -21.45 49.90 -6.78
N PRO A 167 -20.82 50.67 -7.72
CA PRO A 167 -19.97 50.36 -8.89
C PRO A 167 -18.78 51.35 -9.16
N ALA A 168 -17.87 51.01 -10.08
CA ALA A 168 -17.28 51.99 -11.01
C ALA A 168 -16.58 51.29 -12.19
N ALA A 169 -16.81 51.81 -13.39
CA ALA A 169 -16.23 51.37 -14.67
C ALA A 169 -15.20 52.40 -15.13
N HIS A 170 -14.02 51.98 -15.59
CA HIS A 170 -13.16 52.77 -16.51
C HIS A 170 -12.21 51.84 -17.29
N THR A 171 -12.27 51.92 -18.62
CA THR A 171 -11.24 51.62 -19.62
C THR A 171 -10.80 52.96 -20.26
N PRO A 172 -9.84 53.04 -21.20
CA PRO A 172 -8.47 52.49 -21.37
C PRO A 172 -7.44 53.65 -21.62
N PRO A 173 -6.15 53.40 -21.97
CA PRO A 173 -5.69 53.56 -23.39
C PRO A 173 -4.52 52.59 -23.79
N LYS A 174 -4.42 52.03 -25.00
CA LYS A 174 -4.06 52.51 -26.38
C LYS A 174 -2.55 52.56 -26.70
N ALA A 175 -2.12 51.64 -27.58
CA ALA A 175 -1.20 51.82 -28.75
C ALA A 175 -1.13 50.45 -29.49
N ALA A 176 -1.68 50.23 -30.70
CA ALA A 176 -1.24 50.64 -32.06
C ALA A 176 0.23 50.25 -32.36
N LYS A 177 0.64 49.62 -33.47
CA LYS A 177 0.02 49.20 -34.75
C LYS A 177 1.06 48.34 -35.54
N ALA A 178 0.64 47.76 -36.67
CA ALA A 178 1.39 47.13 -37.79
C ALA A 178 1.74 45.63 -37.60
N ALA A 179 1.11 44.66 -38.29
CA ALA A 179 1.09 44.38 -39.74
C ALA A 179 2.51 44.03 -40.23
N SER A 180 2.87 42.87 -40.79
CA SER A 180 2.17 41.98 -41.72
C SER A 180 3.02 40.69 -41.94
N VAL A 181 2.45 39.72 -42.66
CA VAL A 181 3.11 38.83 -43.66
C VAL A 181 3.31 37.34 -43.28
N LYS A 182 2.45 36.53 -43.93
CA LYS A 182 2.65 35.21 -44.57
C LYS A 182 2.89 33.96 -43.71
N THR A 183 1.83 33.16 -43.66
CA THR A 183 1.88 31.71 -43.93
C THR A 183 2.66 31.41 -45.21
N PRO A 184 3.39 30.28 -45.24
CA PRO A 184 2.96 29.25 -46.18
C PRO A 184 2.93 27.86 -45.55
N ALA A 185 1.86 27.14 -45.89
CA ALA A 185 1.79 25.70 -45.74
C ALA A 185 2.93 25.03 -46.55
N LYS A 186 3.69 24.15 -45.91
CA LYS A 186 4.36 23.04 -46.58
C LYS A 186 4.17 21.76 -45.78
N LYS A 187 3.39 20.87 -46.39
CA LYS A 187 3.31 19.44 -46.17
C LYS A 187 4.71 18.83 -46.33
N ALA A 188 5.25 18.21 -45.28
CA ALA A 188 6.28 17.19 -45.41
C ALA A 188 6.43 16.39 -44.10
N ALA A 189 6.27 15.08 -44.25
CA ALA A 189 6.96 14.02 -43.54
C ALA A 189 6.76 13.90 -42.01
N GLN A 190 6.06 12.83 -41.64
CA GLN A 190 6.45 12.01 -40.50
C GLN A 190 7.97 11.77 -40.50
N PRO A 191 8.61 11.78 -39.33
CA PRO A 191 9.63 10.81 -39.02
C PRO A 191 9.04 9.84 -37.99
N GLN A 192 8.69 8.65 -38.47
CA GLN A 192 8.85 7.45 -37.67
C GLN A 192 10.34 7.15 -37.50
N SER A 193 10.64 6.37 -36.46
CA SER A 193 11.93 5.80 -36.06
C SER A 193 12.79 6.77 -35.21
N GLY A 194 13.37 6.35 -34.08
CA GLY A 194 14.01 5.07 -33.88
C GLY A 194 13.78 4.41 -32.52
N ASN A 195 13.74 3.09 -32.61
CA ASN A 195 13.95 2.12 -31.58
C ASN A 195 15.39 2.24 -31.05
N ASP A 196 15.56 2.83 -29.86
CA ASP A 196 16.83 2.77 -29.14
C ASP A 196 16.70 1.87 -27.91
N LYS A 197 17.65 0.94 -27.87
CA LYS A 197 17.85 -0.09 -26.86
C LYS A 197 17.98 0.49 -25.44
N LYS A 198 17.33 -0.18 -24.50
CA LYS A 198 17.80 -0.57 -23.15
C LYS A 198 18.96 0.28 -22.58
N GLY A 199 18.64 1.21 -21.68
CA GLY A 199 19.61 1.82 -20.76
C GLY A 199 19.27 3.24 -20.31
N SER A 200 18.93 3.42 -19.03
CA SER A 200 18.68 4.69 -18.31
C SER A 200 17.46 5.51 -18.75
N ALA A 201 16.33 5.35 -18.04
CA ALA A 201 15.11 6.13 -18.28
C ALA A 201 15.31 7.59 -17.85
N LYS A 202 15.66 8.46 -18.79
CA LYS A 202 15.60 9.91 -18.57
C LYS A 202 14.15 10.31 -18.24
N PRO A 203 13.94 11.24 -17.29
CA PRO A 203 12.60 11.64 -16.89
C PRO A 203 11.89 12.34 -18.04
N ASN A 204 10.80 11.72 -18.50
CA ASN A 204 10.05 12.16 -19.66
C ASN A 204 8.59 12.46 -19.28
N ALA A 205 7.99 13.44 -19.96
CA ALA A 205 6.59 13.81 -19.79
C ALA A 205 5.64 12.65 -20.10
N GLU A 206 5.97 11.81 -21.08
CA GLU A 206 5.13 10.65 -21.43
C GLU A 206 5.11 9.59 -20.32
N LEU A 207 6.27 9.31 -19.71
CA LEU A 207 6.35 8.39 -18.58
C LEU A 207 5.59 8.94 -17.36
N THR A 208 5.69 10.25 -17.13
CA THR A 208 4.95 10.94 -16.07
C THR A 208 3.43 10.81 -16.29
N ARG A 209 2.97 11.03 -17.53
CA ARG A 209 1.55 10.84 -17.91
C ARG A 209 1.11 9.39 -17.68
N GLN A 210 1.90 8.42 -18.12
CA GLN A 210 1.56 6.99 -17.99
C GLN A 210 1.40 6.57 -16.52
N ILE A 211 2.29 7.03 -15.64
CA ILE A 211 2.21 6.74 -14.21
C ILE A 211 0.98 7.42 -13.59
N LEU A 212 0.73 8.69 -13.93
CA LEU A 212 -0.45 9.42 -13.45
C LEU A 212 -1.77 8.80 -13.96
N ALA A 213 -1.78 8.23 -15.17
CA ALA A 213 -2.95 7.58 -15.74
C ALA A 213 -3.32 6.30 -15.00
N ARG A 214 -2.30 5.52 -14.58
CA ARG A 214 -2.47 4.30 -13.78
C ARG A 214 -2.91 4.59 -12.34
N SER A 215 -2.69 5.80 -11.84
CA SER A 215 -3.12 6.20 -10.50
C SER A 215 -4.62 6.48 -10.42
N GLN A 216 -5.22 6.13 -9.28
CA GLN A 216 -6.62 6.40 -8.96
C GLN A 216 -6.93 7.90 -9.03
N LYS A 217 -8.08 8.27 -9.62
CA LYS A 217 -8.47 9.68 -9.86
C LYS A 217 -8.47 10.54 -8.60
N VAL A 218 -8.75 9.94 -7.44
CA VAL A 218 -8.79 10.62 -6.13
C VAL A 218 -7.39 10.96 -5.62
N ALA A 219 -6.38 10.15 -5.96
CA ALA A 219 -5.00 10.30 -5.50
C ALA A 219 -4.15 11.23 -6.38
N ARG A 220 -4.69 11.72 -7.51
CA ARG A 220 -3.95 12.57 -8.44
C ARG A 220 -3.77 13.99 -7.87
N PRO A 221 -2.54 14.55 -7.84
CA PRO A 221 -2.29 15.90 -7.33
C PRO A 221 -3.09 17.01 -8.05
N ARG A 222 -3.99 17.70 -7.33
CA ARG A 222 -4.83 18.76 -7.92
C ARG A 222 -4.21 20.16 -7.89
N ARG A 223 -3.00 20.30 -7.33
CA ARG A 223 -2.27 21.56 -7.24
C ARG A 223 -0.92 21.43 -7.91
N ARG A 224 -0.48 22.47 -8.63
CA ARG A 224 0.80 22.50 -9.34
C ARG A 224 1.99 22.19 -8.43
N VAL A 225 2.00 22.77 -7.23
CA VAL A 225 3.06 22.55 -6.22
C VAL A 225 3.09 21.09 -5.75
N THR A 226 1.92 20.49 -5.52
CA THR A 226 1.81 19.08 -5.12
C THR A 226 2.21 18.17 -6.26
N LEU A 227 1.86 18.52 -7.50
CA LEU A 227 2.27 17.80 -8.70
C LEU A 227 3.78 17.83 -8.88
N ALA A 228 4.44 18.98 -8.69
CA ALA A 228 5.89 19.10 -8.76
C ALA A 228 6.60 18.20 -7.73
N LYS A 229 6.16 18.24 -6.46
CA LYS A 229 6.67 17.36 -5.40
C LYS A 229 6.45 15.87 -5.73
N HIS A 230 5.29 15.55 -6.31
CA HIS A 230 4.96 14.19 -6.71
C HIS A 230 5.84 13.71 -7.88
N ILE A 231 6.13 14.56 -8.87
CA ILE A 231 7.06 14.25 -9.97
C ILE A 231 8.49 14.07 -9.44
N HIS A 232 8.97 14.95 -8.55
CA HIS A 232 10.24 14.75 -7.84
C HIS A 232 10.27 13.39 -7.12
N ALA A 233 9.15 12.98 -6.51
CA ALA A 233 9.04 11.71 -5.81
C ALA A 233 9.06 10.49 -6.74
N MET A 234 8.40 10.57 -7.90
CA MET A 234 8.36 9.51 -8.91
C MET A 234 9.76 9.15 -9.43
N PHE A 235 10.62 10.16 -9.57
CA PHE A 235 11.93 10.01 -10.17
C PHE A 235 13.09 10.17 -9.18
N LYS A 236 12.87 9.89 -7.88
CA LYS A 236 13.92 9.96 -6.84
C LYS A 236 15.20 9.19 -7.20
N VAL A 237 15.11 8.17 -8.05
CA VAL A 237 16.25 7.38 -8.54
C VAL A 237 17.16 8.17 -9.48
N HIS A 238 16.66 9.23 -10.11
CA HIS A 238 17.37 10.01 -11.13
C HIS A 238 17.77 11.43 -10.71
N ALA A 239 17.56 11.80 -9.43
CA ALA A 239 17.94 13.11 -8.88
C ALA A 239 17.64 14.29 -9.83
N ILE A 240 16.35 14.53 -10.09
CA ILE A 240 15.89 15.57 -11.01
C ILE A 240 16.01 16.96 -10.39
N ALA A 241 16.54 17.91 -11.16
CA ALA A 241 16.55 19.33 -10.79
C ALA A 241 15.15 19.97 -10.92
N GLU A 242 14.82 20.94 -10.08
CA GLU A 242 13.50 21.61 -10.09
C GLU A 242 13.12 22.18 -11.48
N ARG A 243 14.10 22.73 -12.21
CA ARG A 243 13.93 23.22 -13.59
C ARG A 243 13.48 22.13 -14.57
N GLU A 244 13.93 20.89 -14.38
CA GLU A 244 13.53 19.77 -15.24
C GLU A 244 12.10 19.32 -14.92
N VAL A 245 11.68 19.37 -13.65
CA VAL A 245 10.29 19.11 -13.27
C VAL A 245 9.35 20.16 -13.83
N GLU A 246 9.73 21.44 -13.80
CA GLU A 246 8.97 22.49 -14.45
C GLU A 246 8.87 22.28 -15.96
N SER A 247 9.96 21.85 -16.62
CA SER A 247 9.95 21.49 -18.04
C SER A 247 8.99 20.33 -18.34
N ILE A 248 8.93 19.33 -17.46
CA ILE A 248 8.00 18.20 -17.59
C ILE A 248 6.55 18.67 -17.45
N ILE A 249 6.24 19.51 -16.45
CA ILE A 249 4.89 20.09 -16.27
C ILE A 249 4.50 20.93 -17.49
N ALA A 250 5.40 21.76 -18.00
CA ALA A 250 5.17 22.56 -19.20
C ALA A 250 4.85 21.69 -20.43
N LYS A 251 5.58 20.58 -20.60
CA LYS A 251 5.32 19.60 -21.68
C LYS A 251 3.97 18.90 -21.51
N LEU A 252 3.56 18.57 -20.28
CA LEU A 252 2.24 17.98 -20.01
C LEU A 252 1.08 18.92 -20.35
N ILE A 253 1.27 20.23 -20.11
CA ILE A 253 0.31 21.27 -20.50
C ILE A 253 0.29 21.43 -22.03
N ALA A 254 1.47 21.51 -22.66
CA ALA A 254 1.60 21.63 -24.11
C ALA A 254 0.94 20.44 -24.84
N ASN A 255 1.09 19.23 -24.29
CA ASN A 255 0.49 18.00 -24.80
C ASN A 255 -0.99 17.84 -24.43
N ARG A 256 -1.62 18.86 -23.84
CA ARG A 256 -3.03 18.87 -23.37
C ARG A 256 -3.39 17.71 -22.44
N SER A 257 -2.40 17.10 -21.78
CA SER A 257 -2.63 16.01 -20.83
C SER A 257 -3.13 16.56 -19.49
N ILE A 258 -2.71 17.77 -19.14
CA ILE A 258 -3.18 18.52 -17.97
C ILE A 258 -3.49 19.97 -18.35
N SER A 259 -4.34 20.63 -17.57
CA SER A 259 -4.54 22.08 -17.61
C SER A 259 -4.24 22.69 -16.25
N ASP A 260 -3.65 23.88 -16.26
CA ASP A 260 -3.33 24.67 -15.07
C ASP A 260 -4.13 25.98 -15.12
N VAL A 261 -5.00 26.19 -14.11
CA VAL A 261 -5.76 27.43 -13.92
C VAL A 261 -5.42 27.96 -12.54
N GLU A 262 -4.64 29.04 -12.47
CA GLU A 262 -4.19 29.67 -11.20
C GLU A 262 -3.56 28.68 -10.21
N GLY A 263 -2.84 27.66 -10.70
CA GLY A 263 -2.19 26.63 -9.88
C GLY A 263 -3.06 25.41 -9.58
N ALA A 264 -4.33 25.40 -10.00
CA ALA A 264 -5.22 24.24 -9.96
C ALA A 264 -5.03 23.37 -11.21
N ILE A 265 -4.77 22.07 -11.00
CA ILE A 265 -4.49 21.10 -12.05
C ILE A 265 -5.73 20.24 -12.34
N THR A 266 -6.12 20.21 -13.62
CA THR A 266 -7.14 19.30 -14.16
C THR A 266 -6.49 18.31 -15.12
N TYR A 267 -6.87 17.03 -15.03
CA TYR A 267 -6.34 15.94 -15.85
C TYR A 267 -7.31 15.56 -16.96
N HIS A 268 -6.82 15.34 -18.19
CA HIS A 268 -7.63 15.03 -19.38
C HIS A 268 -7.46 13.60 -19.90
N PHE A 269 -7.00 12.68 -19.05
CA PHE A 269 -6.75 11.27 -19.37
C PHE A 269 -7.16 10.32 -18.23
#